data_AF-A0A920TMK8-F1
#
_entry.id   AF-A0A920TMK8-F1
#
_cell.length_a   1.000
_cell.length_b   1.000
_cell.length_c   1.000
_cell.angle_alpha   90.00
_cell.angle_beta   90.00
_cell.angle_gamma   90.00
#
_symmetry.space_group_name_H-M   'P 1'
#
loop_
_entity.id
_entity.type
_entity.pdbx_description
1 polymer ?
#
loop_
_entity_poly.entity_id
_entity_poly.type
_entity_poly.pdbx_seq_one_letter_code
_entity_poly.pdbx_strand_id
1 'polypeptide(L)'
;MIAIDWISLALIGALGISGFFNGFAKEISSAIAWVVSIVGAWYFGPLLFPYLEAYLSNVQVKSIASFIVVFIILFALVRLAGSYFLNFSVPSD
;
A
#
# COMPACT_ATOMS: atom_id res chain seq x y z
N MET A 1 -26.86 -36.87 -5.05
CA MET A 1 -25.47 -36.81 -5.56
C MET A 1 -25.33 -35.59 -6.47
N ILE A 2 -25.98 -35.53 -7.62
CA ILE A 2 -25.95 -34.37 -8.56
C ILE A 2 -26.26 -33.01 -7.89
N ALA A 3 -27.27 -32.91 -7.04
CA ALA A 3 -27.60 -31.64 -6.37
C ALA A 3 -26.46 -31.15 -5.45
N ILE A 4 -25.78 -32.06 -4.77
CA ILE A 4 -24.62 -31.75 -3.92
C ILE A 4 -23.42 -31.34 -4.77
N ASP A 5 -23.23 -31.96 -5.94
CA ASP A 5 -22.15 -31.59 -6.85
C ASP A 5 -22.34 -30.17 -7.39
N TRP A 6 -23.56 -29.80 -7.79
CA TRP A 6 -23.89 -28.44 -8.23
C TRP A 6 -23.79 -27.39 -7.11
N ILE A 7 -24.25 -27.71 -5.91
CA ILE A 7 -24.13 -26.82 -4.75
C ILE A 7 -22.65 -26.62 -4.39
N SER A 8 -21.86 -27.70 -4.40
CA SER A 8 -20.43 -27.64 -4.12
C SER A 8 -19.68 -26.81 -5.16
N LEU A 9 -20.01 -26.98 -6.44
CA LEU A 9 -19.40 -26.22 -7.54
C LEU A 9 -19.75 -24.73 -7.45
N ALA A 10 -21.01 -24.40 -7.15
CA ALA A 10 -21.43 -23.02 -6.94
C ALA A 10 -20.72 -22.38 -5.74
N LEU A 11 -20.56 -23.13 -4.65
CA LEU A 11 -19.90 -22.65 -3.43
C LEU A 11 -18.40 -22.42 -3.65
N ILE A 12 -17.70 -23.38 -4.26
CA ILE A 12 -16.27 -23.24 -4.58
C ILE A 12 -16.06 -22.09 -5.57
N GLY A 13 -16.93 -21.95 -6.57
CA GLY A 13 -16.89 -20.84 -7.51
C GLY A 13 -17.07 -19.49 -6.82
N ALA A 14 -18.10 -19.34 -5.99
CA ALA A 14 -18.37 -18.11 -5.26
C ALA A 14 -17.22 -17.74 -4.30
N LEU A 15 -16.71 -18.71 -3.52
CA LEU A 15 -15.59 -18.51 -2.60
C LEU A 15 -14.29 -18.21 -3.35
N GLY A 16 -14.03 -18.89 -4.46
CA GLY A 16 -12.84 -18.68 -5.29
C GLY A 16 -12.82 -17.29 -5.92
N ILE A 17 -13.95 -16.86 -6.49
CA ILE A 17 -14.11 -15.51 -7.06
C ILE A 17 -13.96 -14.46 -5.96
N SER A 18 -14.66 -14.62 -4.84
CA SER A 18 -14.57 -13.69 -3.71
C SER A 18 -13.15 -13.61 -3.14
N GLY A 19 -12.46 -14.74 -3.00
CA GLY A 19 -11.09 -14.81 -2.52
C GLY A 19 -10.10 -14.15 -3.49
N PHE A 20 -10.28 -14.38 -4.79
CA PHE A 20 -9.48 -13.76 -5.84
C PHE A 20 -9.60 -12.25 -5.82
N PHE A 21 -10.82 -11.70 -5.81
CA PHE A 21 -11.01 -10.25 -5.77
C PHE A 21 -10.51 -9.62 -4.47
N ASN A 22 -10.68 -10.28 -3.32
CA ASN A 22 -10.13 -9.78 -2.06
C ASN A 22 -8.59 -9.78 -2.03
N GLY A 23 -7.95 -10.83 -2.55
CA GLY A 23 -6.49 -10.87 -2.68
C GLY A 23 -5.98 -9.83 -3.68
N PHE A 24 -6.63 -9.73 -4.83
CA PHE A 24 -6.28 -8.82 -5.90
C PHE A 24 -6.46 -7.35 -5.50
N ALA A 25 -7.53 -7.03 -4.77
CA ALA A 25 -7.73 -5.68 -4.22
C ALA A 25 -6.62 -5.29 -3.24
N LYS A 26 -6.14 -6.24 -2.41
CA LYS A 26 -5.00 -6.00 -1.52
C LYS A 26 -3.72 -5.72 -2.30
N GLU A 27 -3.43 -6.52 -3.33
CA GLU A 27 -2.25 -6.32 -4.18
C GLU A 27 -2.30 -4.98 -4.93
N ILE A 28 -3.42 -4.65 -5.57
CA ILE A 28 -3.60 -3.35 -6.24
C ILE A 28 -3.46 -2.19 -5.25
N SER A 29 -4.03 -2.29 -4.05
CA SER A 29 -3.91 -1.23 -3.06
C SER A 29 -2.45 -0.97 -2.65
N SER A 30 -1.64 -2.02 -2.56
CA SER A 30 -0.20 -1.93 -2.28
C SER A 30 0.55 -1.27 -3.44
N ALA A 31 0.22 -1.65 -4.68
CA ALA A 31 0.79 -1.04 -5.88
C ALA A 31 0.44 0.45 -6.00
N ILE A 32 -0.81 0.82 -5.75
CA ILE A 32 -1.25 2.23 -5.75
C ILE A 32 -0.51 3.00 -4.65
N ALA A 33 -0.42 2.44 -3.44
CA ALA A 33 0.32 3.06 -2.34
C ALA A 33 1.78 3.33 -2.71
N TRP A 34 2.41 2.38 -3.38
CA TRP A 34 3.77 2.54 -3.90
C TRP A 34 3.88 3.68 -4.91
N VAL A 35 3.00 3.72 -5.92
CA VAL A 35 3.00 4.79 -6.94
C VAL A 35 2.79 6.16 -6.31
N VAL A 36 1.78 6.31 -5.44
CA VAL A 36 1.50 7.58 -4.75
C VAL A 36 2.70 8.02 -3.91
N SER A 37 3.38 7.08 -3.26
CA SER A 37 4.55 7.38 -2.44
C SER A 37 5.74 7.85 -3.26
N ILE A 38 5.96 7.29 -4.45
CA ILE A 38 7.00 7.78 -5.37
C ILE A 38 6.70 9.19 -5.83
N VAL A 39 5.47 9.44 -6.28
CA VAL A 39 5.06 10.76 -6.77
C VAL A 39 5.17 11.80 -5.65
N GLY A 40 4.72 11.45 -4.45
CA GLY A 40 4.86 12.32 -3.28
C GLY A 40 6.32 12.52 -2.88
N ALA A 41 7.17 11.50 -2.96
CA ALA A 41 8.59 11.63 -2.69
C ALA A 41 9.32 12.54 -3.67
N TRP A 42 8.91 12.58 -4.94
CA TRP A 42 9.43 13.58 -5.89
C TRP A 42 9.02 15.01 -5.52
N TYR A 43 7.79 15.21 -5.06
CA TYR A 43 7.30 16.55 -4.71
C TYR A 43 7.82 17.05 -3.36
N PHE A 44 7.82 16.19 -2.34
CA PHE A 44 8.20 16.53 -0.97
C PHE A 44 9.66 16.22 -0.64
N GLY A 45 10.40 15.51 -1.50
CA GLY A 45 11.84 15.24 -1.34
C GLY A 45 12.69 16.49 -1.04
N PRO A 46 12.53 17.60 -1.78
CA PRO A 46 13.26 18.84 -1.52
C PRO A 46 12.97 19.48 -0.16
N LEU A 47 11.80 19.20 0.44
CA LEU A 47 11.42 19.72 1.75
C LEU A 47 12.34 19.20 2.86
N LEU A 48 12.96 18.03 2.66
CA LEU A 48 13.88 17.44 3.63
C LEU A 48 15.33 17.95 3.52
N PHE A 49 15.66 18.71 2.48
CA PHE A 49 17.02 19.21 2.27
C PHE A 49 17.60 20.01 3.45
N PRO A 50 16.88 20.98 4.07
CA PRO A 50 17.43 21.72 5.21
C PRO A 50 17.72 20.84 6.44
N TYR A 51 16.98 19.73 6.61
CA TYR A 51 17.22 18.79 7.71
C TYR A 51 18.42 17.87 7.44
N LEU A 52 18.69 17.56 6.17
CA LEU A 52 19.79 16.68 5.78
C LEU A 52 21.12 17.41 5.57
N GLU A 53 21.12 18.74 5.45
CA GLU A 53 22.35 19.55 5.33
C GLU A 53 23.28 19.40 6.54
N ALA A 54 22.74 19.14 7.73
CA ALA A 54 23.53 18.91 8.93
C ALA A 54 24.30 17.57 8.93
N TYR A 55 23.88 16.61 8.08
CA TYR A 55 24.41 15.24 8.08
C TYR A 55 25.11 14.86 6.76
N LEU A 56 24.77 15.50 5.65
CA LEU A 56 25.25 15.15 4.32
C LEU A 56 25.78 16.38 3.57
N SER A 57 27.09 16.40 3.34
CA SER A 57 27.79 17.45 2.59
C SER A 57 27.71 17.27 1.07
N ASN A 58 27.45 16.05 0.59
CA ASN A 58 27.32 15.77 -0.84
C ASN A 58 25.88 15.96 -1.34
N VAL A 59 25.70 16.87 -2.30
CA VAL A 59 24.40 17.24 -2.89
C VAL A 59 23.67 16.04 -3.53
N GLN A 60 24.39 15.14 -4.19
CA GLN A 60 23.76 13.97 -4.82
C GLN A 60 23.25 12.98 -3.77
N VAL A 61 24.06 12.71 -2.74
CA VAL A 61 23.68 11.81 -1.64
C VAL A 61 22.52 12.40 -0.84
N LYS A 62 22.51 13.72 -0.61
CA LYS A 62 21.40 14.43 0.05
C LYS A 62 20.08 14.26 -0.71
N SER A 63 20.10 14.42 -2.03
CA SER A 63 18.91 14.28 -2.87
C SER A 63 18.32 12.86 -2.79
N ILE A 64 19.16 11.84 -2.94
CA ILE A 64 18.75 10.43 -2.87
C ILE A 64 18.22 10.09 -1.47
N ALA A 65 18.94 10.49 -0.42
CA ALA A 65 18.54 10.22 0.97
C ALA A 65 17.19 10.89 1.30
N SER A 66 16.99 12.14 0.89
CA SER A 66 15.72 12.85 1.11
C SER A 66 14.56 12.15 0.41
N PHE A 67 14.75 11.73 -0.84
CA PHE A 67 13.75 10.98 -1.59
C PHE A 67 13.37 9.67 -0.89
N ILE A 68 14.36 8.88 -0.47
CA ILE A 68 14.12 7.58 0.21
C ILE A 68 13.36 7.80 1.53
N VAL A 69 13.75 8.78 2.33
CA VAL A 69 13.09 9.07 3.62
C VAL A 69 11.63 9.45 3.41
N VAL A 70 11.35 10.40 2.49
CA VAL A 70 9.96 10.79 2.18
C VAL A 70 9.16 9.63 1.63
N PHE A 71 9.75 8.83 0.74
CA PHE A 71 9.11 7.66 0.15
C PHE A 71 8.68 6.66 1.24
N ILE A 72 9.57 6.31 2.18
CA ILE A 72 9.26 5.37 3.26
C ILE A 72 8.15 5.92 4.15
N ILE A 73 8.21 7.21 4.50
CA ILE A 73 7.20 7.86 5.35
C ILE A 73 5.83 7.83 4.66
N LEU A 74 5.75 8.28 3.40
CA LEU A 74 4.50 8.28 2.64
C LEU A 74 3.97 6.87 2.41
N PHE A 75 4.85 5.92 2.08
CA PHE A 75 4.46 4.53 1.86
C PHE A 75 3.88 3.91 3.14
N ALA A 76 4.53 4.13 4.28
CA ALA A 76 4.01 3.70 5.56
C ALA A 76 2.67 4.35 5.88
N LEU A 77 2.52 5.67 5.67
CA LEU A 77 1.27 6.40 5.93
C LEU A 77 0.11 5.93 5.06
N VAL A 78 0.33 5.80 3.75
CA VAL A 78 -0.72 5.34 2.82
C VAL A 78 -1.11 3.90 3.13
N ARG A 79 -0.15 3.03 3.45
CA ARG A 79 -0.42 1.64 3.82
C ARG A 79 -1.17 1.53 5.15
N LEU A 80 -0.79 2.32 6.16
CA LEU A 80 -1.50 2.40 7.43
C LEU A 80 -2.92 2.93 7.25
N ALA A 81 -3.09 4.02 6.49
CA ALA A 81 -4.40 4.57 6.17
C ALA A 81 -5.32 3.54 5.49
N GLY A 82 -4.78 2.77 4.53
CA GLY A 82 -5.50 1.65 3.91
C GLY A 82 -5.88 0.55 4.91
N SER A 83 -5.00 0.24 5.87
CA SER A 83 -5.29 -0.75 6.92
C SER A 83 -6.35 -0.27 7.92
N TYR A 84 -6.32 1.00 8.34
CA TYR A 84 -7.30 1.55 9.27
C TYR A 84 -8.69 1.64 8.65
N PHE A 85 -8.80 1.98 7.36
CA PHE A 85 -10.07 1.99 6.64
C PHE A 85 -10.76 0.61 6.66
N LEU A 86 -9.98 -0.47 6.58
CA LEU A 86 -10.50 -1.84 6.64
C LEU A 86 -10.95 -2.24 8.04
N ASN A 87 -10.25 -1.78 9.08
CA ASN A 87 -10.56 -2.13 10.47
C ASN A 87 -11.76 -1.35 11.05
N PHE A 88 -12.14 -0.23 10.43
CA PHE A 88 -13.33 0.52 10.84
C PHE A 88 -14.63 -0.05 10.23
N SER A 89 -14.53 -0.85 9.16
CA SER A 89 -15.71 -1.38 8.43
C SER A 89 -16.19 -2.75 8.93
N VAL A 90 -15.48 -3.39 9.86
CA VAL A 90 -15.90 -4.63 10.52
C VAL A 90 -15.88 -4.37 12.03
N PRO A 91 -17.04 -4.31 12.71
CA PRO A 91 -17.08 -4.27 14.16
C PRO A 91 -16.34 -5.48 14.70
N SER A 92 -15.51 -5.26 15.71
CA SER A 92 -14.91 -6.33 16.50
C SER A 92 -16.03 -6.92 17.36
N ASP A 93 -16.72 -7.91 16.80
CA ASP A 93 -17.56 -8.85 17.56
C ASP A 93 -16.68 -10.01 18.07
#